data_AF-A0A3B8HAE9-F1
#
_entry.id   AF-A0A3B8HAE9-F1
#
_cell.length_a   1.000
_cell.length_b   1.000
_cell.length_c   1.000
_cell.angle_alpha   90.00
_cell.angle_beta   90.00
_cell.angle_gamma   90.00
#
_symmetry.space_group_name_H-M   'P 1'
#
loop_
_entity.id
_entity.type
_entity.pdbx_description
1 polymer ?
#
loop_
_entity_poly.entity_id
_entity_poly.type
_entity_poly.pdbx_seq_one_letter_code
_entity_poly.pdbx_strand_id
1 'polypeptide(L)' 'KWADADIIVYIGCGERGNEMAGVLEDFPRLLDPRSGRPLIERTVLIANTSDMPVAAREASIYTGIT' A
#
# COMPACT_ATOMS: atom_id res chain seq x y z
N LYS A 1 8.76 -5.68 -0.28
CA LYS A 1 9.44 -5.77 1.03
C LYS A 1 10.95 -5.56 0.91
N TRP A 2 11.65 -6.19 -0.04
CA TRP A 2 13.12 -6.09 -0.19
C TRP A 2 13.58 -5.33 -1.45
N ALA A 3 12.69 -4.51 -2.02
CA ALA A 3 13.03 -3.75 -3.22
C ALA A 3 13.93 -2.56 -2.83
N ASP A 4 15.02 -2.36 -3.58
CA ASP A 4 15.88 -1.20 -3.42
C ASP A 4 15.30 0.04 -4.11
N ALA A 5 14.14 0.46 -3.62
CA ALA A 5 13.49 1.72 -3.98
C ALA A 5 13.54 2.67 -2.79
N ASP A 6 13.41 3.98 -3.00
CA ASP A 6 13.37 4.94 -1.88
C ASP A 6 11.96 5.09 -1.29
N ILE A 7 10.94 5.06 -2.15
CA ILE A 7 9.51 5.13 -1.78
C ILE A 7 8.79 3.93 -2.41
N ILE A 8 7.83 3.37 -1.68
CA ILE A 8 6.95 2.31 -2.16
C ILE A 8 5.54 2.86 -2.31
N VAL A 9 4.95 2.76 -3.49
CA VAL A 9 3.51 2.98 -3.68
C VAL A 9 2.84 1.62 -3.76
N TYR A 10 2.00 1.30 -2.77
CA TYR A 10 1.24 0.06 -2.73
C TYR A 10 -0.23 0.36 -3.07
N ILE A 11 -0.72 -0.23 -4.15
CA ILE A 11 -2.08 -0.04 -4.63
C ILE A 11 -2.84 -1.36 -4.44
N GLY A 12 -3.74 -1.41 -3.46
CA GLY A 12 -4.68 -2.53 -3.32
C GLY A 12 -5.92 -2.27 -4.14
N CYS A 13 -6.05 -2.90 -5.31
CA CYS A 13 -7.13 -2.63 -6.26
C CYS A 13 -8.07 -3.83 -6.41
N GLY A 14 -9.29 -3.70 -5.87
CA GLY A 14 -10.30 -4.75 -5.85
C GLY A 14 -10.07 -5.84 -4.80
N GLU A 15 -9.16 -5.61 -3.85
CA GLU A 15 -8.78 -6.59 -2.81
C GLU A 15 -9.76 -6.61 -1.63
N ARG A 16 -9.63 -7.58 -0.72
CA ARG A 16 -10.49 -7.64 0.47
C ARG A 16 -10.09 -6.56 1.47
N GLY A 17 -11.07 -5.88 2.08
CA GLY A 17 -10.80 -4.85 3.09
C GLY A 17 -9.93 -5.33 4.26
N ASN A 18 -10.11 -6.58 4.69
CA ASN A 18 -9.27 -7.16 5.75
C ASN A 18 -7.81 -7.35 5.35
N GLU A 19 -7.51 -7.56 4.05
CA GLU A 19 -6.13 -7.65 3.58
C GLU A 19 -5.46 -6.27 3.63
N MET A 20 -6.19 -5.22 3.27
CA MET A 20 -5.70 -3.84 3.36
C MET A 20 -5.53 -3.38 4.82
N ALA A 21 -6.43 -3.80 5.71
CA ALA A 21 -6.29 -3.57 7.14
C ALA A 21 -5.05 -4.30 7.71
N GLY A 22 -4.81 -5.55 7.26
CA GLY A 22 -3.60 -6.30 7.63
C GLY A 22 -2.31 -5.59 7.21
N VAL A 23 -2.29 -5.00 6.01
CA VAL A 23 -1.15 -4.17 5.55
C VAL A 23 -0.91 -2.98 6.49
N LEU A 24 -1.97 -2.29 6.90
CA LEU A 24 -1.88 -1.18 7.85
C LEU A 24 -1.40 -1.60 9.25
N GLU A 25 -1.66 -2.85 9.64
CA GLU A 25 -1.20 -3.39 10.92
C GLU A 25 0.26 -3.90 10.86
N ASP A 26 0.65 -4.53 9.75
CA ASP A 26 1.97 -5.15 9.58
C ASP A 26 3.07 -4.14 9.23
N PHE A 27 2.79 -3.16 8.37
CA PHE A 27 3.82 -2.25 7.85
C PHE A 27 4.45 -1.33 8.91
N PRO A 28 3.73 -0.89 9.95
CA PRO A 28 4.34 -0.21 11.09
C PRO A 28 5.28 -1.09 11.92
N ARG A 29 5.08 -2.42 11.92
CA ARG A 29 5.90 -3.39 12.67
C ARG A 29 7.10 -3.88 11.87
N LEU A 30 7.02 -3.80 10.53
CA LEU A 30 8.11 -4.20 9.65
C LEU A 30 9.16 -3.09 9.57
N LEU A 31 10.40 -3.38 9.96
CA LEU A 31 11.49 -2.41 9.86
C LEU A 31 12.11 -2.44 8.46
N ASP A 32 12.35 -1.26 7.89
CA ASP A 32 13.13 -1.10 6.68
C ASP A 32 14.62 -1.43 6.98
N PRO A 33 15.24 -2.41 6.31
CA PRO A 33 16.63 -2.77 6.55
C PRO A 33 17.63 -1.65 6.25
N ARG A 34 17.26 -0.65 5.43
CA ARG A 34 18.15 0.48 5.07
C ARG A 34 18.20 1.53 6.18
N SER A 35 17.05 1.86 6.76
CA SER A 35 16.93 2.96 7.74
C SER A 35 16.72 2.51 9.18
N GLY A 36 16.33 1.25 9.40
CA GLY A 36 15.91 0.74 10.71
C GLY A 36 14.59 1.33 11.20
N ARG A 37 13.90 2.14 10.39
CA ARG A 37 12.60 2.75 10.73
C ARG A 37 11.44 1.92 10.18
N PRO A 38 10.22 2.09 10.70
CA PRO A 38 9.04 1.40 10.18
C PRO A 38 8.85 1.59 8.66
N LEU A 39 8.58 0.51 7.93
CA LEU A 39 8.42 0.51 6.48
C LEU A 39 7.28 1.46 6.02
N ILE A 40 6.26 1.63 6.86
CA ILE A 40 5.14 2.52 6.59
C ILE A 40 5.58 3.98 6.39
N GLU A 41 6.70 4.42 6.99
CA GLU A 41 7.19 5.81 6.85
C GLU A 41 7.63 6.15 5.42
N ARG A 42 7.92 5.15 4.60
CA ARG A 42 8.29 5.29 3.17
C ARG A 42 7.32 4.60 2.23
N THR A 43 6.11 4.31 2.70
CA THR A 43 5.07 3.64 1.91
C THR A 43 3.84 4.53 1.77
N VAL A 44 3.41 4.76 0.53
CA VAL A 44 2.09 5.33 0.21
C VAL A 44 1.13 4.17 -0.06
N LEU A 45 0.04 4.10 0.70
CA LEU A 45 -0.99 3.07 0.53
C LEU A 45 -2.23 3.67 -0.14
N ILE A 46 -2.60 3.14 -1.31
CA ILE A 46 -3.86 3.44 -1.98
C ILE A 46 -4.72 2.19 -1.92
N ALA A 47 -5.82 2.25 -1.17
CA ALA A 47 -6.73 1.13 -1.01
C ALA A 47 -8.03 1.39 -1.77
N ASN A 48 -8.35 0.51 -2.71
CA ASN A 48 -9.66 0.34 -3.31
C ASN A 48 -10.12 -1.11 -3.11
N THR A 49 -10.98 -1.38 -2.14
CA THR A 49 -11.48 -2.70 -1.80
C THR A 49 -12.56 -3.19 -2.77
N SER A 50 -12.82 -4.49 -2.74
CA SER A 50 -13.77 -5.16 -3.65
C SER A 50 -15.20 -4.62 -3.58
N ASP A 51 -15.62 -4.09 -2.43
CA ASP A 51 -16.93 -3.50 -2.17
C ASP A 51 -17.03 -1.99 -2.47
N MET A 52 -15.91 -1.33 -2.75
CA MET A 52 -15.88 0.07 -3.17
C MET A 52 -16.23 0.25 -4.66
N PRO A 53 -16.61 1.48 -5.09
CA PRO A 53 -17.08 1.73 -6.45
C PRO A 53 -16.10 1.25 -7.53
N VAL A 54 -16.64 0.52 -8.51
CA VAL A 54 -15.84 -0.07 -9.61
C VAL A 54 -15.06 0.98 -10.38
N ALA A 55 -15.64 2.16 -10.63
CA ALA A 55 -14.97 3.26 -11.32
C ALA A 55 -13.70 3.75 -10.57
N ALA A 56 -13.69 3.66 -9.25
CA ALA A 56 -12.54 4.05 -8.45
C ALA A 56 -11.38 3.04 -8.55
N ARG A 57 -11.61 1.81 -9.05
CA ARG A 57 -10.54 0.79 -9.17
C ARG A 57 -9.52 1.21 -10.22
N GLU A 58 -10.03 1.57 -11.39
CA GLU A 58 -9.21 2.16 -12.46
C GLU A 58 -8.54 3.45 -11.99
N ALA A 59 -9.29 4.34 -11.34
CA ALA A 59 -8.73 5.59 -10.81
C ALA A 59 -7.61 5.35 -9.78
N SER A 60 -7.69 4.30 -8.95
CA SER A 60 -6.66 4.01 -7.94
C SER A 60 -5.30 3.66 -8.55
N ILE A 61 -5.29 2.99 -9.70
CA ILE A 61 -4.07 2.65 -10.44
C ILE A 61 -3.42 3.92 -11.00
N TYR A 62 -4.21 4.77 -11.66
CA TYR A 62 -3.71 6.03 -12.22
C TYR A 62 -3.28 7.03 -11.13
N THR A 63 -3.94 7.01 -9.98
CA THR A 63 -3.56 7.85 -8.82
C THR A 63 -2.21 7.43 -8.26
N GLY A 64 -1.89 6.13 -8.25
CA GLY A 64 -0.64 5.66 -7.68
C GLY A 64 0.57 5.69 -8.60
N ILE A 65 0.37 5.73 -9.93
CA ILE A 65 1.45 5.87 -10.91
C ILE A 65 1.84 7.33 -11.18
N THR A 66 0.92 8.27 -10.94
CA THR A 66 1.13 9.72 -11.14
C THR A 66 1.87 10.31 -9.95
#